data_AF-A0AAQ4D049-F1
#
_entry.id   AF-A0AAQ4D049-F1
#
_cell.length_a   1.000
_cell.length_b   1.000
_cell.length_c   1.000
_cell.angle_alpha   90.00
_cell.angle_beta   90.00
_cell.angle_gamma   90.00
#
_symmetry.space_group_name_H-M   'P 1'
#
loop_
_entity.id
_entity.type
_entity.pdbx_description
1 polymer ?
#
loop_
_entity_poly.entity_id
_entity_poly.type
_entity_poly.pdbx_seq_one_letter_code
_entity_poly.pdbx_strand_id
1 'polypeptide(L)'
;MEKLRDGQTPRWRNSALKKLRVGETPRWRNSALEILRAGETALEKLRVRETPRWRNCALEKFRVGETPCWRNSELEKLRAGETPRWWKSALEKLQIGETPSWRNSTLEKLRFGETPEWRNSALEKVHAGEISFGENSALEKLRVGGTPR
;
A
#
# COMPACT_ATOMS: atom_id res chain seq x y z
N MET A 1 8.95 -1.75 21.96
CA MET A 1 8.61 -0.71 20.97
C MET A 1 9.89 0.05 20.70
N GLU A 2 10.59 -0.29 19.63
CA GLU A 2 11.83 0.38 19.24
C GLU A 2 11.45 1.70 18.55
N LYS A 3 11.78 2.83 19.17
CA LYS A 3 11.56 4.17 18.60
C LYS A 3 12.89 4.65 18.02
N LEU A 4 13.07 4.51 16.72
CA LEU A 4 14.15 5.18 16.00
C LEU A 4 13.80 6.67 15.89
N ARG A 5 14.67 7.52 16.43
CA ARG A 5 14.65 8.97 16.32
C ARG A 5 16.02 9.38 15.81
N ASP A 6 16.24 9.28 14.52
CA ASP A 6 17.47 9.77 13.92
C ASP A 6 17.15 10.21 12.51
N GLY A 7 17.51 11.44 12.13
CA GLY A 7 17.16 12.09 10.86
C GLY A 7 17.74 11.44 9.60
N GLN A 8 18.08 10.16 9.67
CA GLN A 8 18.53 9.32 8.58
C GLN A 8 17.44 8.33 8.19
N THR A 9 17.12 8.28 6.90
CA THR A 9 16.22 7.29 6.28
C THR A 9 16.54 5.86 6.76
N PRO A 10 15.72 5.23 7.61
CA PRO A 10 16.06 3.94 8.18
C PRO A 10 16.04 2.85 7.10
N ARG A 11 17.11 2.05 7.03
CA ARG A 11 17.27 0.96 6.05
C ARG A 11 17.29 -0.39 6.75
N TRP A 12 16.33 -1.23 6.40
CA TRP A 12 16.19 -2.57 6.96
C TRP A 12 16.48 -3.62 5.89
N ARG A 13 17.27 -4.63 6.27
CA ARG A 13 17.63 -5.75 5.40
C ARG A 13 17.52 -7.05 6.19
N ASN A 14 16.87 -8.05 5.61
CA ASN A 14 16.73 -9.38 6.22
C ASN A 14 16.16 -9.29 7.65
N SER A 15 15.12 -8.48 7.84
CA SER A 15 14.56 -8.18 9.15
C SER A 15 13.20 -8.83 9.33
N ALA A 16 12.97 -9.41 10.51
CA ALA A 16 11.69 -9.97 10.92
C ALA A 16 11.23 -9.28 12.21
N LEU A 17 10.11 -8.55 12.15
CA LEU A 17 9.64 -7.73 13.27
C LEU A 17 8.15 -7.92 13.48
N LYS A 18 7.72 -8.13 14.73
CA LYS A 18 6.29 -8.26 15.03
C LYS A 18 5.54 -6.94 14.89
N LYS A 19 6.06 -5.87 15.50
CA LYS A 19 5.37 -4.56 15.51
C LYS A 19 6.36 -3.42 15.37
N LEU A 20 6.09 -2.53 14.42
CA LEU A 20 6.89 -1.32 14.22
C LEU A 20 6.01 -0.10 13.95
N ARG A 21 6.45 1.06 14.45
CA ARG A 21 5.93 2.37 14.06
C ARG A 21 7.10 3.23 13.59
N VAL A 22 6.98 3.80 12.40
CA VAL A 22 8.01 4.64 11.78
C VAL A 22 7.37 5.94 11.30
N GLY A 23 7.98 7.07 11.65
CA GLY A 23 7.53 8.41 11.21
C GLY A 23 8.25 8.90 9.95
N GLU A 24 9.41 8.34 9.64
CA GLU A 24 10.23 8.71 8.48
C GLU A 24 10.04 7.75 7.30
N THR A 25 10.87 7.86 6.25
CA THR A 25 10.68 7.25 4.92
C THR A 25 11.50 5.97 4.74
N PRO A 26 11.19 4.84 5.41
CA PRO A 26 12.12 3.72 5.45
C PRO A 26 12.33 3.05 4.09
N ARG A 27 13.47 2.39 3.94
CA ARG A 27 13.72 1.45 2.84
C ARG A 27 13.88 0.03 3.38
N TRP A 28 13.10 -0.90 2.85
CA TRP A 28 13.07 -2.29 3.29
C TRP A 28 13.48 -3.23 2.16
N ARG A 29 14.27 -4.24 2.51
CA ARG A 29 14.67 -5.29 1.59
C ARG A 29 14.62 -6.65 2.27
N ASN A 30 13.92 -7.61 1.68
CA ASN A 30 13.82 -8.98 2.21
C ASN A 30 13.35 -8.93 3.68
N SER A 31 12.13 -8.47 3.96
CA SER A 31 11.69 -8.25 5.34
C SER A 31 10.27 -8.72 5.56
N ALA A 32 10.01 -9.25 6.74
CA ALA A 32 8.69 -9.72 7.16
C ALA A 32 8.23 -8.93 8.39
N LEU A 33 7.04 -8.35 8.35
CA LEU A 33 6.42 -7.77 9.54
C LEU A 33 4.96 -8.16 9.74
N GLU A 34 4.54 -8.46 10.96
CA GLU A 34 3.13 -8.71 11.24
C GLU A 34 2.34 -7.39 11.23
N ILE A 35 2.82 -6.36 11.94
CA ILE A 35 2.13 -5.08 12.04
C ILE A 35 3.09 -3.92 11.83
N LEU A 36 2.74 -3.06 10.88
CA LEU A 36 3.47 -1.83 10.64
C LEU A 36 2.54 -0.64 10.49
N ARG A 37 2.90 0.46 11.16
CA ARG A 37 2.26 1.76 11.00
C ARG A 37 3.31 2.77 10.56
N ALA A 38 3.21 3.21 9.32
CA ALA A 38 4.03 4.27 8.74
C ALA A 38 3.13 5.48 8.43
N GLY A 39 3.67 6.69 8.50
CA GLY A 39 2.94 7.92 8.15
C GLY A 39 2.77 8.90 9.32
N GLU A 40 2.50 10.15 8.97
CA GLU A 40 2.39 11.26 9.92
C GLU A 40 1.30 11.02 10.97
N THR A 41 1.70 10.71 12.20
CA THR A 41 0.85 10.93 13.37
C THR A 41 1.15 12.31 13.91
N ALA A 42 0.31 13.30 13.58
CA ALA A 42 0.13 14.56 14.30
C ALA A 42 1.42 15.26 14.80
N LEU A 43 2.32 15.58 13.88
CA LEU A 43 3.38 16.55 14.13
C LEU A 43 3.51 17.41 12.88
N GLU A 44 2.95 18.61 12.95
CA GLU A 44 2.97 19.64 11.92
C GLU A 44 4.38 19.80 11.31
N LYS A 45 4.43 19.94 9.97
CA LYS A 45 5.55 20.49 9.18
C LYS A 45 6.72 19.55 8.83
N LEU A 46 6.46 18.31 8.42
CA LEU A 46 7.45 17.58 7.62
C LEU A 46 6.91 17.34 6.21
N ARG A 47 7.20 18.29 5.31
CA ARG A 47 7.09 18.05 3.86
C ARG A 47 7.89 16.79 3.54
N VAL A 48 7.20 15.67 3.32
CA VAL A 48 7.79 14.41 2.91
C VAL A 48 8.38 14.59 1.52
N ARG A 49 9.72 14.61 1.43
CA ARG A 49 10.44 14.68 0.14
C ARG A 49 10.76 13.31 -0.45
N GLU A 50 10.66 12.22 0.32
CA GLU A 50 11.01 10.86 -0.14
C GLU A 50 9.91 9.84 0.17
N THR A 51 9.69 8.91 -0.77
CA THR A 51 8.67 7.87 -0.63
C THR A 51 9.23 6.60 0.01
N PRO A 52 8.54 5.94 0.97
CA PRO A 52 9.01 4.68 1.53
C PRO A 52 9.03 3.58 0.48
N ARG A 53 10.11 2.79 0.44
CA ARG A 53 10.32 1.76 -0.58
C ARG A 53 10.50 0.38 0.02
N TRP A 54 9.78 -0.58 -0.54
CA TRP A 54 9.73 -1.96 -0.07
C TRP A 54 10.09 -2.90 -1.20
N ARG A 55 11.02 -3.81 -0.95
CA ARG A 55 11.45 -4.83 -1.91
C ARG A 55 11.49 -6.19 -1.25
N ASN A 56 10.78 -7.18 -1.82
CA ASN A 56 10.68 -8.54 -1.26
C ASN A 56 10.19 -8.48 0.19
N CYS A 57 8.93 -8.10 0.40
CA CYS A 57 8.39 -7.91 1.73
C CYS A 57 7.07 -8.66 1.93
N ALA A 58 6.89 -9.23 3.12
CA ALA A 58 5.66 -9.90 3.54
C ALA A 58 5.06 -9.19 4.75
N LEU A 59 3.79 -8.81 4.69
CA LEU A 59 3.12 -8.03 5.73
C LEU A 59 1.69 -8.51 6.02
N GLU A 60 1.33 -8.72 7.27
CA GLU A 60 -0.08 -9.03 7.59
C GLU A 60 -0.93 -7.75 7.66
N LYS A 61 -0.50 -6.75 8.42
CA LYS A 61 -1.29 -5.51 8.65
C LYS A 61 -0.42 -4.28 8.47
N PHE A 62 -0.71 -3.52 7.43
CA PHE A 62 0.02 -2.30 7.14
C PHE A 62 -0.91 -1.09 6.99
N ARG A 63 -0.52 0.02 7.62
CA ARG A 63 -1.15 1.33 7.45
C ARG A 63 -0.11 2.36 7.08
N VAL A 64 -0.38 3.13 6.03
CA VAL A 64 0.50 4.16 5.48
C VAL A 64 -0.27 5.43 5.13
N GLY A 65 0.32 6.58 5.46
CA GLY A 65 -0.20 7.89 5.06
C GLY A 65 0.08 8.18 3.58
N GLU A 66 1.36 8.25 3.19
CA GLU A 66 1.78 8.77 1.89
C GLU A 66 2.58 7.77 1.04
N THR A 67 2.15 7.65 -0.22
CA THR A 67 2.89 7.26 -1.45
C THR A 67 3.96 6.15 -1.35
N PRO A 68 3.69 4.99 -0.73
CA PRO A 68 4.67 3.91 -0.69
C PRO A 68 4.84 3.23 -2.05
N CYS A 69 6.06 2.73 -2.30
CA CYS A 69 6.37 1.91 -3.48
C CYS A 69 6.77 0.49 -3.07
N TRP A 70 6.05 -0.50 -3.62
CA TRP A 70 6.23 -1.92 -3.33
C TRP A 70 6.71 -2.67 -4.56
N ARG A 71 7.76 -3.47 -4.40
CA ARG A 71 8.26 -4.38 -5.43
C ARG A 71 8.35 -5.78 -4.85
N ASN A 72 7.66 -6.74 -5.46
CA ASN A 72 7.64 -8.13 -5.03
C ASN A 72 7.18 -8.23 -3.58
N SER A 73 5.87 -8.10 -3.33
CA SER A 73 5.35 -7.98 -1.97
C SER A 73 4.04 -8.71 -1.78
N GLU A 74 3.89 -9.32 -0.62
CA GLU A 74 2.69 -10.03 -0.19
C GLU A 74 2.10 -9.31 1.02
N LEU A 75 0.84 -8.87 0.92
CA LEU A 75 0.16 -8.23 2.04
C LEU A 75 -1.25 -8.77 2.27
N GLU A 76 -1.60 -9.16 3.50
CA GLU A 76 -2.99 -9.52 3.78
C GLU A 76 -3.89 -8.28 3.82
N LYS A 77 -3.54 -7.28 4.65
CA LYS A 77 -4.39 -6.12 4.92
C LYS A 77 -3.61 -4.85 4.83
N LEU A 78 -4.06 -3.98 3.94
CA LEU A 78 -3.45 -2.70 3.71
C LEU A 78 -4.47 -1.57 3.71
N ARG A 79 -4.14 -0.52 4.45
CA ARG A 79 -4.77 0.78 4.35
C ARG A 79 -3.76 1.85 3.95
N ALA A 80 -3.91 2.43 2.76
CA ALA A 80 -3.09 3.56 2.32
C ALA A 80 -3.94 4.83 2.18
N GLY A 81 -3.35 5.98 2.47
CA GLY A 81 -3.94 7.29 2.16
C GLY A 81 -3.77 7.63 0.70
N GLU A 82 -2.56 8.01 0.32
CA GLU A 82 -2.26 8.67 -0.96
C GLU A 82 -1.40 7.81 -1.92
N THR A 83 -1.82 7.75 -3.19
CA THR A 83 -1.16 7.22 -4.40
C THR A 83 -0.07 6.13 -4.26
N PRO A 84 -0.38 4.95 -3.68
CA PRO A 84 0.63 3.90 -3.57
C PRO A 84 0.87 3.18 -4.91
N ARG A 85 2.11 2.73 -5.11
CA ARG A 85 2.53 2.00 -6.32
C ARG A 85 2.99 0.58 -6.02
N TRP A 86 2.50 -0.38 -6.81
CA TRP A 86 2.74 -1.81 -6.61
C TRP A 86 3.28 -2.46 -7.88
N TRP A 87 4.25 -3.37 -7.70
CA TRP A 87 4.77 -4.17 -8.79
C TRP A 87 5.00 -5.60 -8.33
N LYS A 88 4.41 -6.58 -9.02
CA LYS A 88 4.49 -8.00 -8.64
C LYS A 88 4.03 -8.19 -7.20
N SER A 89 2.77 -7.87 -6.91
CA SER A 89 2.25 -7.93 -5.55
C SER A 89 1.00 -8.79 -5.44
N ALA A 90 0.84 -9.47 -4.31
CA ALA A 90 -0.36 -10.22 -3.97
C ALA A 90 -0.98 -9.59 -2.72
N LEU A 91 -2.26 -9.21 -2.79
CA LEU A 91 -2.97 -8.64 -1.65
C LEU A 91 -4.37 -9.23 -1.44
N GLU A 92 -4.74 -9.54 -0.20
CA GLU A 92 -6.12 -9.96 0.07
C GLU A 92 -7.07 -8.76 0.19
N LYS A 93 -6.69 -7.74 0.98
CA LYS A 93 -7.56 -6.60 1.30
C LYS A 93 -6.82 -5.28 1.17
N LEU A 94 -7.27 -4.46 0.22
CA LEU A 94 -6.76 -3.13 -0.01
C LEU A 94 -7.85 -2.08 0.20
N GLN A 95 -7.58 -1.12 1.08
CA GLN A 95 -8.39 0.08 1.25
C GLN A 95 -7.52 1.31 0.97
N ILE A 96 -7.91 2.11 -0.01
CA ILE A 96 -7.17 3.32 -0.42
C ILE A 96 -8.12 4.52 -0.46
N GLY A 97 -7.60 5.70 -0.13
CA GLY A 97 -8.32 6.96 -0.32
C GLY A 97 -8.29 7.41 -1.78
N GLU A 98 -7.09 7.66 -2.30
CA GLU A 98 -6.87 8.27 -3.62
C GLU A 98 -6.59 7.25 -4.74
N THR A 99 -5.82 7.61 -5.78
CA THR A 99 -5.54 6.87 -7.04
C THR A 99 -4.32 5.91 -6.95
N PRO A 100 -4.49 4.59 -6.73
CA PRO A 100 -3.38 3.64 -6.74
C PRO A 100 -2.97 3.24 -8.16
N SER A 101 -1.70 2.84 -8.30
CA SER A 101 -1.19 2.23 -9.54
C SER A 101 -0.53 0.87 -9.29
N TRP A 102 -1.01 -0.20 -9.93
CA TRP A 102 -0.36 -1.52 -9.85
C TRP A 102 -0.12 -2.20 -11.19
N ARG A 103 0.92 -3.04 -11.21
CA ARG A 103 1.26 -3.89 -12.36
C ARG A 103 1.58 -5.30 -11.93
N ASN A 104 1.10 -6.27 -12.71
CA ASN A 104 1.36 -7.69 -12.49
C ASN A 104 1.00 -8.11 -11.06
N SER A 105 -0.20 -7.74 -10.60
CA SER A 105 -0.61 -7.97 -9.20
C SER A 105 -1.96 -8.68 -9.11
N THR A 106 -2.17 -9.40 -8.01
CA THR A 106 -3.41 -10.09 -7.70
C THR A 106 -4.03 -9.48 -6.46
N LEU A 107 -5.33 -9.19 -6.51
CA LEU A 107 -6.06 -8.59 -5.40
C LEU A 107 -7.43 -9.26 -5.21
N GLU A 108 -7.74 -9.71 -4.00
CA GLU A 108 -9.08 -10.27 -3.74
C GLU A 108 -10.12 -9.18 -3.49
N LYS A 109 -9.83 -8.21 -2.61
CA LYS A 109 -10.79 -7.17 -2.21
C LYS A 109 -10.15 -5.80 -2.29
N LEU A 110 -10.72 -4.95 -3.13
CA LEU A 110 -10.31 -3.58 -3.33
C LEU A 110 -11.45 -2.63 -2.97
N ARG A 111 -11.14 -1.62 -2.14
CA ARG A 111 -11.99 -0.45 -1.93
C ARG A 111 -11.16 0.82 -2.14
N PHE A 112 -11.63 1.71 -2.99
CA PHE A 112 -10.98 3.00 -3.23
C PHE A 112 -12.00 4.13 -3.38
N GLY A 113 -11.56 5.37 -3.13
CA GLY A 113 -12.35 6.57 -3.37
C GLY A 113 -12.23 7.06 -4.81
N GLU A 114 -11.01 7.08 -5.36
CA GLU A 114 -10.73 7.57 -6.72
C GLU A 114 -10.20 6.49 -7.66
N THR A 115 -10.42 6.73 -8.96
CA THR A 115 -10.13 5.80 -10.06
C THR A 115 -8.67 5.30 -10.07
N PRO A 116 -8.44 3.97 -9.95
CA PRO A 116 -7.10 3.41 -9.99
C PRO A 116 -6.65 3.06 -11.40
N GLU A 117 -5.35 2.91 -11.55
CA GLU A 117 -4.73 2.36 -12.75
C GLU A 117 -4.12 0.99 -12.48
N TRP A 118 -4.53 -0.03 -13.23
CA TRP A 118 -3.94 -1.36 -13.09
C TRP A 118 -3.66 -2.05 -14.42
N ARG A 119 -2.53 -2.74 -14.55
CA ARG A 119 -2.20 -3.49 -15.78
C ARG A 119 -1.75 -4.90 -15.48
N ASN A 120 -2.11 -5.83 -16.37
CA ASN A 120 -1.73 -7.24 -16.24
C ASN A 120 -2.09 -7.81 -14.86
N SER A 121 -3.27 -7.47 -14.34
CA SER A 121 -3.63 -7.72 -12.94
C SER A 121 -5.02 -8.35 -12.82
N ALA A 122 -5.21 -9.14 -11.77
CA ALA A 122 -6.48 -9.82 -11.49
C ALA A 122 -7.11 -9.29 -10.20
N LEU A 123 -8.40 -8.99 -10.26
CA LEU A 123 -9.21 -8.48 -9.17
C LEU A 123 -10.45 -9.36 -8.96
N GLU A 124 -10.70 -9.82 -7.74
CA GLU A 124 -11.92 -10.60 -7.47
C GLU A 124 -13.11 -9.67 -7.14
N LYS A 125 -12.95 -8.74 -6.19
CA LYS A 125 -14.02 -7.88 -5.70
C LYS A 125 -13.56 -6.43 -5.59
N VAL A 126 -14.24 -5.53 -6.31
CA VAL A 126 -13.97 -4.09 -6.28
C VAL A 126 -15.19 -3.34 -5.75
N HIS A 127 -14.96 -2.38 -4.85
CA HIS A 127 -15.95 -1.39 -4.44
C HIS A 127 -15.43 0.02 -4.68
N ALA A 128 -16.12 0.77 -5.55
CA ALA A 128 -15.63 2.02 -6.12
C ALA A 128 -16.77 2.99 -6.45
N GLY A 129 -16.46 4.29 -6.53
CA GLY A 129 -17.33 5.30 -7.14
C GLY A 129 -17.20 5.32 -8.67
N GLU A 130 -15.97 5.37 -9.18
CA GLU A 130 -15.65 5.33 -10.62
C GLU A 130 -14.55 4.30 -10.88
N ILE A 131 -14.58 3.61 -12.02
CA ILE A 131 -13.52 2.65 -12.37
C ILE A 131 -12.96 2.91 -13.76
N SER A 132 -11.65 2.78 -13.91
CA SER A 132 -10.97 2.64 -15.19
C SER A 132 -10.37 1.26 -15.27
N PHE A 133 -10.76 0.49 -16.27
CA PHE A 133 -10.08 -0.77 -16.57
C PHE A 133 -8.72 -0.46 -17.17
N GLY A 134 -7.67 -1.10 -16.68
CA GLY A 134 -6.40 -1.07 -17.39
C GLY A 134 -6.10 -2.36 -18.13
N GLU A 135 -5.13 -2.25 -19.04
CA GLU A 135 -4.87 -3.21 -20.10
C GLU A 135 -4.55 -4.62 -19.55
N ASN A 136 -5.04 -5.64 -20.26
CA ASN A 136 -4.82 -7.07 -19.94
C ASN A 136 -5.16 -7.44 -18.50
N SER A 137 -6.30 -6.97 -17.99
CA SER A 137 -6.69 -7.16 -16.59
C SER A 137 -8.05 -7.83 -16.45
N ALA A 138 -8.20 -8.64 -15.41
CA ALA A 138 -9.43 -9.37 -15.12
C ALA A 138 -10.10 -8.81 -13.86
N LEU A 139 -11.42 -8.68 -13.90
CA LEU A 139 -12.25 -8.29 -12.75
C LEU A 139 -13.46 -9.22 -12.67
N GLU A 140 -13.62 -9.94 -11.54
CA GLU A 140 -14.73 -10.89 -11.37
C GLU A 140 -16.01 -10.21 -10.88
N LYS A 141 -15.92 -9.34 -9.86
CA LYS A 141 -17.06 -8.67 -9.26
C LYS A 141 -16.79 -7.19 -9.03
N LEU A 142 -17.61 -6.35 -9.64
CA LEU A 142 -17.64 -4.92 -9.40
C LEU A 142 -18.91 -4.53 -8.63
N ARG A 143 -18.74 -3.83 -7.51
CA ARG A 143 -19.81 -3.10 -6.86
C ARG A 143 -19.51 -1.61 -6.94
N VAL A 144 -20.12 -0.94 -7.92
CA VAL A 144 -20.11 0.52 -7.94
C VAL A 144 -21.05 1.00 -6.85
N GLY A 145 -20.48 1.66 -5.84
CA GLY A 145 -21.26 2.34 -4.82
C GLY A 145 -21.73 3.67 -5.37
N GLY A 146 -22.83 3.67 -6.12
CA GLY A 146 -23.60 4.89 -6.35
C GLY A 146 -24.68 5.03 -5.27
N THR A 147 -24.84 6.21 -4.69
CA THR A 147 -26.16 6.81 -4.39
C THR A 147 -25.98 8.29 -3.95
N PRO A 148 -26.98 9.14 -4.19
CA PRO A 148 -26.83 10.47 -4.81
C PRO A 148 -26.52 11.58 -3.80
N ARG A 149 -25.61 12.48 -4.17
CA ARG A 149 -25.77 13.95 -4.13
C ARG A 149 -24.51 14.66 -4.59
#